data_AF-A0A1W1HLP7-F1
#
_entry.id   AF-A0A1W1HLP7-F1
#
_cell.length_a   1.000
_cell.length_b   1.000
_cell.length_c   1.000
_cell.angle_alpha   90.00
_cell.angle_beta   90.00
_cell.angle_gamma   90.00
#
_symmetry.space_group_name_H-M   'P 1'
#
loop_
_entity.id
_entity.type
_entity.pdbx_description
1 polymer ?
#
loop_
_entity_poly.entity_id
_entity_poly.type
_entity_poly.pdbx_seq_one_letter_code
_entity_poly.pdbx_strand_id
1 'polypeptide(L)'
;MVQRTAEVTVPHDNSSGPTDPKEPPAGAVPGPDLVASNGPTPLRCPTHKCNGLLSTDASGYDPYTGLDVLVCTQCKHRGFRSREGVILLFRGGYEFKFSYGPSLQTITVVLSSASVNLWSTHGVNDEQLAKIAAEWSLLCGNTTKRVHLGIPAEEFADFYLYFCQK
;
A
#
# COMPACT_ATOMS: atom_id res chain seq x y z
N MET A 1 -40.87 -12.75 9.51
CA MET A 1 -40.50 -11.41 10.03
C MET A 1 -40.28 -11.59 11.52
N VAL A 2 -39.03 -11.69 11.97
CA VAL A 2 -38.69 -11.94 13.37
C VAL A 2 -37.69 -10.85 13.77
N GLN A 3 -38.19 -9.85 14.48
CA GLN A 3 -37.40 -8.77 15.05
C GLN A 3 -36.69 -9.30 16.30
N ARG A 4 -35.36 -9.16 16.38
CA ARG A 4 -34.60 -9.32 17.62
C ARG A 4 -33.92 -7.99 17.93
N THR A 5 -34.50 -7.29 18.89
CA THR A 5 -33.96 -6.07 19.50
C THR A 5 -32.92 -6.49 20.55
N ALA A 6 -31.71 -5.96 20.47
CA ALA A 6 -30.69 -6.13 21.50
C ALA A 6 -30.67 -4.88 22.39
N GLU A 7 -30.80 -5.09 23.70
CA GLU A 7 -30.78 -4.04 24.73
C GLU A 7 -29.34 -3.52 24.94
N VAL A 8 -29.19 -2.20 24.86
CA VAL A 8 -27.95 -1.48 25.18
C VAL A 8 -27.97 -1.17 26.67
N THR A 9 -27.01 -1.70 27.42
CA THR A 9 -26.83 -1.36 28.84
C THR A 9 -25.74 -0.29 28.96
N VAL A 10 -26.12 0.89 29.46
CA VAL A 10 -25.22 2.01 29.75
C VAL A 10 -24.88 2.00 31.24
N PRO A 11 -23.61 1.98 31.66
CA PRO A 11 -23.25 2.33 33.03
C PRO A 11 -23.13 3.85 33.15
N HIS A 12 -24.06 4.43 33.89
CA HIS A 12 -23.93 5.78 34.44
C HIS A 12 -23.40 5.59 35.87
N ASP A 13 -22.26 6.20 36.21
CA ASP A 13 -22.00 6.50 37.61
C ASP A 13 -21.27 7.83 37.77
N ASN A 14 -21.89 8.69 38.58
CA ASN A 14 -21.48 10.04 38.91
C ASN A 14 -20.56 9.99 40.13
N SER A 15 -19.47 10.74 40.14
CA SER A 15 -18.89 11.27 41.38
C SER A 15 -18.07 12.53 41.13
N SER A 16 -18.26 13.52 41.99
CA SER A 16 -17.88 14.94 41.81
C SER A 16 -16.76 15.38 42.78
N GLY A 17 -15.69 16.00 42.24
CA GLY A 17 -14.80 17.07 42.78
C GLY A 17 -13.94 16.84 44.05
N PRO A 18 -12.95 17.73 44.41
CA PRO A 18 -12.40 18.90 43.69
C PRO A 18 -10.83 19.05 43.66
N THR A 19 -10.35 19.93 42.76
CA THR A 19 -9.10 20.75 42.64
C THR A 19 -7.82 20.49 43.48
N ASP A 20 -6.65 20.36 42.82
CA ASP A 20 -5.60 21.43 42.66
C ASP A 20 -4.40 20.96 41.78
N PRO A 21 -3.65 21.86 41.11
CA PRO A 21 -2.64 21.53 40.09
C PRO A 21 -1.25 21.37 40.71
N LYS A 22 -0.52 20.30 40.33
CA LYS A 22 0.88 20.11 40.70
C LYS A 22 1.76 20.11 39.47
N GLU A 23 2.70 21.05 39.46
CA GLU A 23 3.83 21.29 38.55
C GLU A 23 4.37 20.07 37.77
N PRO A 24 4.78 20.26 36.50
CA PRO A 24 5.53 19.24 35.77
C PRO A 24 6.98 19.19 36.28
N PRO A 25 7.57 17.99 36.46
CA PRO A 25 8.99 17.90 36.77
C PRO A 25 9.83 18.30 35.55
N ALA A 26 10.72 19.27 35.77
CA ALA A 26 11.77 19.65 34.84
C ALA A 26 12.70 18.45 34.59
N GLY A 27 12.74 17.97 33.34
CA GLY A 27 13.60 16.86 32.96
C GLY A 27 13.24 16.18 31.65
N ALA A 28 12.74 16.94 30.65
CA ALA A 28 12.64 16.42 29.29
C ALA A 28 13.99 16.60 28.60
N VAL A 29 14.79 15.54 28.60
CA VAL A 29 15.94 15.40 27.69
C VAL A 29 15.42 15.58 26.27
N PRO A 30 16.04 16.41 25.40
CA PRO A 30 15.66 16.48 24.01
C PRO A 30 16.00 15.13 23.38
N GLY A 31 14.99 14.29 23.18
CA GLY A 31 15.10 13.13 22.29
C GLY A 31 15.45 13.64 20.89
N PRO A 32 16.21 12.88 20.09
CA PRO A 32 16.58 13.33 18.76
C PRO A 32 15.30 13.65 18.01
N ASP A 33 15.17 14.90 17.58
CA ASP A 33 14.12 15.34 16.66
C ASP A 33 14.12 14.35 15.50
N LEU A 34 13.16 13.43 15.52
CA LEU A 34 12.72 12.72 14.34
C LEU A 34 12.12 13.83 13.48
N VAL A 35 12.97 14.48 12.70
CA VAL A 35 12.57 15.26 11.56
C VAL A 35 11.72 14.30 10.73
N ALA A 36 10.41 14.39 10.92
CA ALA A 36 9.42 13.75 10.10
C ALA A 36 9.72 14.24 8.69
N SER A 37 10.43 13.40 7.94
CA SER A 37 10.67 13.60 6.53
C SER A 37 9.30 13.46 5.88
N ASN A 38 8.55 14.56 5.85
CA ASN A 38 7.20 14.66 5.29
C ASN A 38 7.20 14.55 3.75
N GLY A 39 8.23 13.90 3.17
CA GLY A 39 8.28 13.52 1.78
C GLY A 39 7.71 12.10 1.62
N PRO A 40 7.04 11.81 0.48
CA PRO A 40 6.64 10.45 0.17
C PRO A 40 7.87 9.53 0.19
N THR A 41 7.74 8.36 0.82
CA THR A 41 8.82 7.37 0.96
C THR A 41 9.43 7.07 -0.41
N PRO A 42 10.78 7.11 -0.55
CA PRO A 42 11.43 6.83 -1.83
C PRO A 42 11.07 5.44 -2.34
N LEU A 43 10.60 5.33 -3.58
CA LEU A 43 10.19 4.06 -4.17
C LEU A 43 11.43 3.30 -4.69
N ARG A 44 11.58 2.03 -4.33
CA ARG A 44 12.66 1.16 -4.83
C ARG A 44 12.36 0.70 -6.25
N CYS A 45 13.42 0.49 -7.04
CA CYS A 45 13.32 -0.10 -8.36
C CYS A 45 12.86 -1.57 -8.27
N PRO A 46 11.88 -2.03 -9.06
CA PRO A 46 11.39 -3.42 -9.00
C PRO A 46 12.34 -4.44 -9.63
N THR A 47 13.39 -4.01 -10.33
CA THR A 47 14.38 -4.90 -10.96
C THR A 47 15.21 -5.63 -9.91
N HIS A 48 15.19 -6.97 -9.90
CA HIS A 48 15.83 -7.84 -8.89
C HIS A 48 17.30 -7.51 -8.55
N LYS A 49 18.10 -7.02 -9.50
CA LYS A 49 19.53 -6.70 -9.31
C LYS A 49 19.82 -5.21 -9.13
N CYS A 50 18.80 -4.38 -8.93
CA CYS A 50 18.94 -2.94 -8.83
C CYS A 50 18.53 -2.43 -7.46
N ASN A 51 19.49 -1.87 -6.71
CA ASN A 51 19.23 -1.20 -5.44
C ASN A 51 18.85 0.29 -5.60
N GLY A 52 18.58 0.71 -6.83
CA GLY A 52 18.26 2.08 -7.17
C GLY A 52 16.91 2.55 -6.64
N LEU A 53 16.74 3.87 -6.63
CA LEU A 53 15.47 4.52 -6.30
C LEU A 53 14.84 5.06 -7.58
N LEU A 54 13.52 4.99 -7.61
CA LEU A 54 12.68 5.60 -8.63
C LEU A 54 12.49 7.07 -8.28
N SER A 55 12.84 7.94 -9.22
CA SER A 55 12.52 9.37 -9.16
C SER A 55 11.42 9.70 -10.17
N THR A 56 10.51 10.58 -9.77
CA THR A 56 9.51 11.14 -10.69
C THR A 56 10.19 11.99 -11.75
N ASP A 57 9.86 11.74 -13.01
CA ASP A 57 10.17 12.68 -14.09
C ASP A 57 9.21 13.87 -13.97
N ALA A 58 9.72 15.07 -13.70
CA ALA A 58 8.92 16.27 -13.47
C ALA A 58 8.00 16.63 -14.65
N SER A 59 8.34 16.16 -15.86
CA SER A 59 7.54 16.33 -17.07
C SER A 59 6.71 15.09 -17.44
N GLY A 60 6.84 14.02 -16.67
CA GLY A 60 6.35 12.69 -16.98
C GLY A 60 4.94 12.40 -16.48
N TYR A 61 4.15 13.40 -16.09
CA TYR A 61 2.76 13.17 -15.71
C TYR A 61 1.84 13.11 -16.93
N ASP A 62 1.04 12.06 -17.00
CA ASP A 62 0.00 11.92 -18.01
C ASP A 62 -1.39 12.17 -17.40
N PRO A 63 -2.08 13.29 -17.74
CA PRO A 63 -3.40 13.60 -17.20
C PRO A 63 -4.51 12.66 -17.67
N TYR A 64 -4.32 11.93 -18.77
CA TYR A 64 -5.34 11.00 -19.28
C TYR A 64 -5.33 9.66 -18.53
N THR A 65 -4.19 9.29 -17.96
CA THR A 65 -4.05 8.06 -17.16
C THR A 65 -3.91 8.33 -15.68
N GLY A 66 -3.55 9.55 -15.27
CA GLY A 66 -3.29 9.92 -13.88
C GLY A 66 -1.98 9.35 -13.33
N LEU A 67 -1.08 8.93 -14.21
CA LEU A 67 0.19 8.30 -13.86
C LEU A 67 1.34 9.29 -13.95
N ASP A 68 2.19 9.30 -12.93
CA ASP A 68 3.54 9.87 -12.99
C ASP A 68 4.51 8.82 -13.54
N VAL A 69 5.31 9.21 -14.55
CA VAL A 69 6.44 8.40 -15.01
C VAL A 69 7.56 8.43 -13.97
N LEU A 70 7.99 7.23 -13.58
CA LEU A 70 9.11 7.01 -12.70
C LEU A 70 10.29 6.47 -13.50
N VAL A 71 11.49 6.96 -13.19
CA VAL A 71 12.74 6.45 -13.77
C VAL A 71 13.71 6.09 -12.67
N CYS A 72 14.26 4.89 -12.73
CA CYS A 72 15.30 4.47 -11.81
C CYS A 72 16.59 5.24 -12.09
N THR A 73 17.19 5.83 -11.05
CA THR A 73 18.43 6.61 -11.18
C THR A 73 19.63 5.76 -11.62
N GLN A 74 19.61 4.46 -11.29
CA GLN A 74 20.69 3.50 -11.54
C GLN A 74 20.53 2.75 -12.87
N CYS A 75 19.49 1.90 -13.00
CA CYS A 75 19.34 1.03 -14.18
C CYS A 75 18.47 1.63 -15.30
N LYS A 76 17.96 2.86 -15.12
CA LYS A 76 17.04 3.54 -16.05
C LYS A 76 15.73 2.80 -16.32
N HIS A 77 15.38 1.81 -15.51
CA HIS A 77 14.06 1.18 -15.50
C HIS A 77 12.97 2.25 -15.45
N ARG A 78 11.94 2.11 -16.30
CA ARG A 78 10.81 3.03 -16.36
C ARG A 78 9.57 2.33 -15.81
N GLY A 79 8.89 3.01 -14.91
CA GLY A 79 7.66 2.55 -14.29
C GLY A 79 6.67 3.70 -14.15
N PHE A 80 5.57 3.41 -13.47
CA PHE A 80 4.49 4.34 -13.24
C PHE A 80 4.08 4.37 -11.78
N ARG A 81 3.52 5.49 -11.35
CA ARG A 81 2.81 5.62 -10.08
C ARG A 81 1.52 6.40 -10.29
N SER A 82 0.41 5.86 -9.81
CA SER A 82 -0.84 6.62 -9.72
C SER A 82 -0.74 7.65 -8.59
N ARG A 83 -1.07 8.91 -8.89
CA ARG A 83 -1.12 9.97 -7.86
C ARG A 83 -2.14 9.69 -6.77
N GLU A 84 -3.25 9.08 -7.15
CA GLU A 84 -4.36 8.73 -6.27
C GLU A 84 -4.21 7.32 -5.67
N GLY A 85 -3.13 6.61 -6.04
CA GLY A 85 -2.98 5.18 -5.78
C GLY A 85 -3.90 4.34 -6.67
N VAL A 86 -3.91 3.03 -6.42
CA VAL A 86 -4.84 2.11 -7.09
C VAL A 86 -6.12 1.96 -6.27
N ILE A 87 -7.27 1.90 -6.96
CA ILE A 87 -8.59 1.83 -6.36
C ILE A 87 -9.23 0.49 -6.71
N LEU A 88 -9.60 -0.29 -5.70
CA LEU A 88 -10.29 -1.57 -5.89
C LEU A 88 -11.70 -1.33 -6.46
N LEU A 89 -11.98 -1.88 -7.64
CA LEU A 89 -13.29 -1.80 -8.29
C LEU A 89 -14.18 -3.00 -7.95
N PHE A 90 -13.61 -4.19 -8.01
CA PHE A 90 -14.34 -5.44 -7.81
C PHE A 90 -13.42 -6.53 -7.26
N ARG A 91 -14.00 -7.42 -6.45
CA ARG A 91 -13.39 -8.61 -5.92
C ARG A 91 -14.28 -9.82 -6.21
N GLY A 92 -13.72 -10.85 -6.82
CA GLY A 92 -14.36 -12.14 -7.06
C GLY A 92 -13.46 -13.28 -6.59
N GLY A 93 -13.71 -13.82 -5.39
CA GLY A 93 -12.83 -14.82 -4.78
C GLY A 93 -11.43 -14.26 -4.53
N TYR A 94 -10.43 -14.83 -5.22
CA TYR A 94 -9.03 -14.38 -5.21
C TYR A 94 -8.65 -13.51 -6.43
N GLU A 95 -9.63 -13.06 -7.22
CA GLU A 95 -9.42 -12.12 -8.31
C GLU A 95 -9.84 -10.71 -7.89
N PHE A 96 -8.92 -9.76 -8.03
CA PHE A 96 -9.08 -8.36 -7.65
C PHE A 96 -8.85 -7.49 -8.88
N LYS A 97 -9.72 -6.51 -9.10
CA LYS A 97 -9.62 -5.58 -10.23
C LYS A 97 -9.44 -4.17 -9.73
N PHE A 98 -8.36 -3.51 -10.14
CA PHE A 98 -8.01 -2.16 -9.72
C PHE A 98 -8.07 -1.18 -10.89
N SER A 99 -8.54 0.02 -10.62
CA SER A 99 -8.35 1.21 -11.47
C SER A 99 -7.23 2.09 -10.93
N TYR A 100 -6.79 3.05 -11.75
CA TYR A 100 -5.85 4.10 -11.36
C TYR A 100 -6.15 5.37 -12.17
N GLY A 101 -6.15 6.51 -11.47
CA GLY A 101 -6.43 7.82 -12.07
C GLY A 101 -7.74 7.86 -12.88
N PRO A 102 -7.84 8.75 -13.87
CA PRO A 102 -8.99 8.84 -14.77
C PRO A 102 -8.98 7.77 -15.89
N SER A 103 -8.06 6.80 -15.86
CA SER A 103 -7.97 5.79 -16.91
C SER A 103 -9.14 4.82 -16.87
N LEU A 104 -9.61 4.38 -18.05
CA LEU A 104 -10.52 3.23 -18.18
C LEU A 104 -9.80 1.88 -18.10
N GLN A 105 -8.47 1.89 -18.06
CA GLN A 105 -7.66 0.69 -17.92
C GLN A 105 -7.71 0.16 -16.49
N THR A 106 -7.43 -1.14 -16.35
CA THR A 106 -7.46 -1.82 -15.06
C THR A 106 -6.34 -2.82 -14.93
N ILE A 107 -5.85 -3.00 -13.71
CA ILE A 107 -4.94 -4.10 -13.36
C ILE A 107 -5.74 -5.17 -12.66
N THR A 108 -5.68 -6.40 -13.19
CA THR A 108 -6.25 -7.57 -12.53
C THR A 108 -5.16 -8.31 -11.78
N VAL A 109 -5.35 -8.50 -10.48
CA VAL A 109 -4.48 -9.34 -9.64
C VAL A 109 -5.22 -10.62 -9.28
N VAL A 110 -4.59 -11.75 -9.54
CA VAL A 110 -5.07 -13.06 -9.13
C VAL A 110 -4.15 -13.60 -8.06
N LEU A 111 -4.70 -13.88 -6.90
CA LEU A 111 -4.00 -14.52 -5.80
C LEU A 111 -4.29 -16.02 -5.81
N SER A 112 -3.47 -16.75 -5.09
CA SER A 112 -3.71 -18.15 -4.74
C SER A 112 -3.85 -18.26 -3.23
N SER A 113 -4.51 -19.31 -2.74
CA SER A 113 -4.54 -19.57 -1.29
C SER A 113 -3.13 -19.70 -0.70
N ALA A 114 -2.18 -20.26 -1.47
CA ALA A 114 -0.77 -20.38 -1.08
C ALA A 114 -0.11 -19.01 -0.90
N SER A 115 -0.31 -18.05 -1.81
CA SER A 115 0.24 -16.71 -1.66
C SER A 115 -0.41 -15.94 -0.52
N VAL A 116 -1.74 -16.01 -0.38
CA VAL A 116 -2.41 -15.36 0.76
C VAL A 116 -1.88 -15.91 2.09
N ASN A 117 -1.75 -17.23 2.22
CA ASN A 117 -1.20 -17.83 3.43
C ASN A 117 0.25 -17.39 3.69
N LEU A 118 1.10 -17.38 2.68
CA LEU A 118 2.49 -16.95 2.83
C LEU A 118 2.58 -15.50 3.33
N TRP A 119 1.90 -14.56 2.67
CA TRP A 119 1.95 -13.14 3.05
C TRP A 119 1.20 -12.83 4.35
N SER A 120 0.22 -13.65 4.73
CA SER A 120 -0.44 -13.53 6.03
C SER A 120 0.54 -13.73 7.20
N THR A 121 1.61 -14.52 7.02
CA THR A 121 2.68 -14.65 8.02
C THR A 121 3.48 -13.36 8.22
N HIS A 122 3.42 -12.45 7.24
CA HIS A 122 3.97 -11.09 7.30
C HIS A 122 2.92 -10.04 7.71
N GLY A 123 1.73 -10.45 8.16
CA GLY A 123 0.66 -9.55 8.58
C GLY A 123 -0.08 -8.85 7.42
N VAL A 124 0.08 -9.34 6.19
CA VAL A 124 -0.56 -8.77 5.00
C VAL A 124 -1.78 -9.60 4.62
N ASN A 125 -2.97 -9.00 4.65
CA ASN A 125 -4.19 -9.66 4.20
C ASN A 125 -4.30 -9.70 2.66
N ASP A 126 -5.29 -10.40 2.13
CA ASP A 126 -5.47 -10.61 0.69
C ASP A 126 -5.70 -9.31 -0.09
N GLU A 127 -6.52 -8.39 0.41
CA GLU A 127 -6.77 -7.08 -0.22
C GLU A 127 -5.52 -6.20 -0.22
N GLN A 128 -4.77 -6.17 0.88
CA GLN A 128 -3.50 -5.46 0.97
C GLN A 128 -2.48 -6.07 0.01
N LEU A 129 -2.37 -7.39 -0.05
CA LEU A 129 -1.49 -8.09 -0.98
C LEU A 129 -1.84 -7.75 -2.43
N ALA A 130 -3.13 -7.82 -2.78
CA ALA A 130 -3.62 -7.48 -4.11
C ALA A 130 -3.33 -6.02 -4.48
N LYS A 131 -3.51 -5.09 -3.53
CA LYS A 131 -3.19 -3.67 -3.73
C LYS A 131 -1.69 -3.46 -3.98
N ILE A 132 -0.83 -4.05 -3.16
CA ILE A 132 0.64 -3.93 -3.30
C ILE A 132 1.09 -4.54 -4.64
N ALA A 133 0.51 -5.66 -5.05
CA ALA A 133 0.78 -6.30 -6.33
C ALA A 133 0.34 -5.44 -7.53
N ALA A 134 -0.81 -4.77 -7.43
CA ALA A 134 -1.27 -3.84 -8.47
C ALA A 134 -0.35 -2.61 -8.57
N GLU A 135 0.04 -2.02 -7.44
CA GLU A 135 1.01 -0.93 -7.42
C GLU A 135 2.38 -1.35 -7.97
N TRP A 136 2.86 -2.54 -7.59
CA TRP A 136 4.11 -3.10 -8.11
C TRP A 136 4.06 -3.32 -9.64
N SER A 137 2.93 -3.77 -10.19
CA SER A 137 2.74 -3.91 -11.63
C SER A 137 2.98 -2.58 -12.37
N LEU A 138 2.44 -1.48 -11.83
CA LEU A 138 2.70 -0.13 -12.35
C LEU A 138 4.17 0.23 -12.24
N LEU A 139 4.84 -0.06 -11.11
CA LEU A 139 6.27 0.18 -10.97
C LEU A 139 7.08 -0.60 -12.00
N CYS A 140 6.65 -1.79 -12.39
CA CYS A 140 7.26 -2.58 -13.46
C CYS A 140 6.99 -2.05 -14.87
N GLY A 141 6.21 -0.98 -15.02
CA GLY A 141 5.82 -0.40 -16.30
C GLY A 141 4.58 -1.05 -16.94
N ASN A 142 3.84 -1.87 -16.19
CA ASN A 142 2.66 -2.56 -16.70
C ASN A 142 1.37 -1.86 -16.25
N THR A 143 0.56 -1.42 -17.22
CA THR A 143 -0.70 -0.71 -16.97
C THR A 143 -1.94 -1.61 -17.09
N THR A 144 -1.85 -2.69 -17.86
CA THR A 144 -2.99 -3.59 -18.14
C THR A 144 -2.70 -5.07 -17.89
N LYS A 145 -1.44 -5.43 -17.61
CA LYS A 145 -1.03 -6.83 -17.44
C LYS A 145 -1.71 -7.44 -16.21
N ARG A 146 -2.26 -8.64 -16.39
CA ARG A 146 -2.77 -9.47 -15.28
C ARG A 146 -1.59 -9.96 -14.44
N VAL A 147 -1.61 -9.69 -13.14
CA VAL A 147 -0.62 -10.16 -12.18
C VAL A 147 -1.12 -11.46 -11.56
N HIS A 148 -0.34 -12.54 -11.68
CA HIS A 148 -0.72 -13.84 -11.13
C HIS A 148 0.25 -14.24 -10.01
N LEU A 149 -0.19 -14.16 -8.76
CA LEU A 149 0.57 -14.57 -7.58
C LEU A 149 0.15 -15.98 -7.14
N GLY A 150 0.31 -16.94 -8.05
CA GLY A 150 0.22 -18.36 -7.75
C GLY A 150 1.57 -19.03 -7.97
N ILE A 151 1.97 -19.96 -7.12
CA ILE A 151 3.15 -20.80 -7.35
C ILE A 151 2.79 -21.79 -8.48
N PRO A 152 3.47 -21.82 -9.64
CA PRO A 152 4.86 -21.39 -9.94
C PRO A 152 4.99 -20.19 -10.90
N ALA A 153 4.02 -19.28 -10.95
CA ALA A 153 4.04 -18.13 -11.87
C ALA A 153 5.31 -17.29 -11.70
N GLU A 154 5.87 -16.81 -12.81
CA GLU A 154 7.10 -16.01 -12.81
C GLU A 154 6.94 -14.73 -11.96
N GLU A 155 5.77 -14.09 -12.05
CA GLU A 155 5.45 -12.88 -11.28
C GLU A 155 5.53 -13.12 -9.76
N PHE A 156 5.31 -14.34 -9.29
CA PHE A 156 5.38 -14.67 -7.87
C PHE A 156 6.78 -14.42 -7.31
N ALA A 157 7.82 -14.93 -7.99
CA ALA A 157 9.19 -14.83 -7.51
C ALA A 157 9.68 -13.38 -7.54
N ASP A 158 9.42 -12.67 -8.64
CA ASP A 158 9.81 -11.27 -8.78
C ASP A 158 9.11 -10.38 -7.75
N PHE A 159 7.81 -10.58 -7.56
CA PHE A 159 7.04 -9.84 -6.56
C PHE A 159 7.48 -10.14 -5.13
N TYR A 160 7.75 -11.41 -4.80
CA TYR A 160 8.23 -11.80 -3.48
C TYR A 160 9.57 -11.14 -3.14
N LEU A 161 10.51 -11.15 -4.09
CA LEU A 161 11.82 -10.53 -3.92
C LEU A 161 11.70 -9.01 -3.76
N TYR A 162 10.81 -8.37 -4.51
CA TYR A 162 10.50 -6.96 -4.32
C TYR A 162 9.87 -6.67 -2.96
N PHE A 163 8.91 -7.49 -2.54
CA PHE A 163 8.20 -7.33 -1.27
C PHE A 163 9.15 -7.42 -0.06
N CYS A 164 10.06 -8.41 -0.06
CA CYS A 164 11.03 -8.61 1.01
C CYS A 164 12.12 -7.51 1.11
N GLN A 165 12.23 -6.63 0.12
CA GLN A 165 13.15 -5.49 0.14
C GLN A 165 12.52 -4.21 0.74
N LYS A 166 11.21 -4.20 1.00
CA LYS A 166 10.53 -3.13 1.74
C LYS A 166 10.76 -3.27 3.24
#